data_AF-A0A850GNQ0-F1
#
_entry.id   AF-A0A850GNQ0-F1
#
_cell.length_a   1.000
_cell.length_b   1.000
_cell.length_c   1.000
_cell.angle_alpha   90.00
_cell.angle_beta   90.00
_cell.angle_gamma   90.00
#
_symmetry.space_group_name_H-M   'P 1'
#
loop_
_entity.id
_entity.type
_entity.pdbx_description
1 polymer ?
#
loop_
_entity_poly.entity_id
_entity_poly.type
_entity_poly.pdbx_seq_one_letter_code
_entity_poly.pdbx_strand_id
1 'polypeptide(L)'
;MKLCRRAKLKYRSPHKLRHTFCSHLAMRGAPARAIQELAGHGNLQTTQRYMHSSPAALERAIKLLELPSPGSPVGSGDMVETV
;
A
#
# COMPACT_ATOMS: atom_id res chain seq x y z
N MET A 1 3.03 -2.53 -28.81
CA MET A 1 2.01 -3.62 -28.85
C MET A 1 2.53 -5.02 -29.27
N LYS A 2 3.78 -5.20 -29.73
CA LYS A 2 4.32 -6.53 -30.13
C LYS A 2 4.53 -7.49 -28.94
N LEU A 3 4.89 -6.97 -27.75
CA LEU A 3 5.10 -7.77 -26.54
C LEU A 3 3.83 -8.44 -26.00
N CYS A 4 2.70 -7.71 -25.90
CA CYS A 4 1.44 -8.26 -25.40
C CYS A 4 0.91 -9.42 -26.26
N ARG A 5 1.27 -9.44 -27.56
CA ARG A 5 0.91 -10.49 -28.51
C ARG A 5 1.72 -11.78 -28.25
N ARG A 6 2.99 -11.64 -27.87
CA ARG A 6 3.85 -12.76 -27.43
C ARG A 6 3.43 -13.31 -26.06
N ALA A 7 3.00 -12.43 -25.14
CA ALA A 7 2.54 -12.82 -23.81
C ALA A 7 1.09 -13.38 -23.77
N LYS A 8 0.44 -13.57 -24.92
CA LYS A 8 -0.95 -14.06 -25.05
C LYS A 8 -1.97 -13.31 -24.16
N LEU A 9 -1.74 -12.03 -23.86
CA LEU A 9 -2.66 -11.25 -23.03
C LEU A 9 -3.95 -10.95 -23.80
N LYS A 10 -5.08 -11.36 -23.21
CA LYS A 10 -6.43 -11.21 -23.77
C LYS A 10 -6.87 -9.73 -23.82
N TYR A 11 -6.41 -8.93 -22.86
CA TYR A 11 -6.69 -7.50 -22.77
C TYR A 11 -5.44 -6.68 -23.08
N ARG A 12 -5.44 -6.00 -24.22
CA ARG A 12 -4.25 -5.36 -24.83
C ARG A 12 -4.28 -3.84 -24.78
N SER A 13 -5.05 -3.25 -23.87
CA SER A 13 -5.11 -1.79 -23.72
C SER A 13 -4.11 -1.31 -22.67
N PRO A 14 -3.28 -0.27 -22.94
CA PRO A 14 -2.43 0.37 -21.95
C PRO A 14 -3.21 0.80 -20.70
N HIS A 15 -4.48 1.19 -20.90
CA HIS A 15 -5.36 1.56 -19.80
C HIS A 15 -5.63 0.38 -18.86
N LYS A 16 -5.87 -0.83 -19.38
CA LYS A 16 -6.10 -2.03 -18.56
C LYS A 16 -4.85 -2.40 -17.74
N LEU A 17 -3.66 -2.26 -18.30
CA LEU A 17 -2.42 -2.49 -17.56
C LEU A 17 -2.25 -1.49 -16.42
N ARG A 18 -2.56 -0.21 -16.66
CA ARG A 18 -2.57 0.83 -15.61
C ARG A 18 -3.56 0.51 -14.50
N HIS A 19 -4.77 0.03 -14.85
CA HIS A 19 -5.76 -0.44 -13.88
C HIS A 19 -5.20 -1.57 -13.03
N THR A 20 -4.68 -2.63 -13.65
CA THR A 20 -4.11 -3.77 -12.92
C THR A 20 -2.96 -3.35 -12.02
N PHE A 21 -2.06 -2.48 -12.50
CA PHE A 21 -0.96 -1.95 -11.70
C PHE A 21 -1.45 -1.20 -10.45
N CYS A 22 -2.37 -0.24 -10.61
CA CYS A 22 -2.91 0.54 -9.49
C CYS A 22 -3.67 -0.34 -8.48
N SER A 23 -4.51 -1.27 -8.96
CA SER A 23 -5.22 -2.22 -8.10
C SER A 23 -4.27 -3.11 -7.30
N HIS A 24 -3.18 -3.59 -7.91
CA HIS A 24 -2.20 -4.42 -7.22
C HIS A 24 -1.43 -3.66 -6.12
N LEU A 25 -1.11 -2.39 -6.36
CA LEU A 25 -0.50 -1.55 -5.33
C LEU A 25 -1.47 -1.28 -4.18
N ALA A 26 -2.73 -0.99 -4.49
CA ALA A 26 -3.77 -0.78 -3.49
C ALA A 26 -4.02 -2.06 -2.66
N MET A 27 -4.10 -3.25 -3.27
CA MET A 27 -4.25 -4.52 -2.53
C MET A 27 -3.08 -4.79 -1.58
N ARG A 28 -1.86 -4.37 -1.94
CA ARG A 28 -0.69 -4.43 -1.06
C ARG A 28 -0.70 -3.33 0.02
N GLY A 29 -1.66 -2.43 -0.02
CA GLY A 29 -1.85 -1.26 0.84
C GLY A 29 -0.78 -0.20 0.70
N ALA A 30 -0.31 0.02 -0.53
CA ALA A 30 0.42 1.24 -0.84
C ALA A 30 -0.48 2.47 -0.58
N PRO A 31 0.08 3.57 -0.06
CA PRO A 31 -0.70 4.77 0.19
C PRO A 31 -1.20 5.38 -1.12
N ALA A 32 -2.42 5.93 -1.09
CA ALA A 32 -3.07 6.50 -2.28
C ALA A 32 -2.22 7.58 -2.96
N ARG A 33 -1.43 8.34 -2.18
CA ARG A 33 -0.53 9.37 -2.72
C ARG A 33 0.61 8.78 -3.55
N ALA A 34 1.26 7.72 -3.07
CA ALA A 34 2.32 7.05 -3.82
C ALA A 34 1.79 6.45 -5.13
N ILE A 35 0.60 5.82 -5.10
CA ILE A 35 -0.05 5.29 -6.30
C ILE A 35 -0.38 6.43 -7.28
N GLN A 36 -0.82 7.59 -6.79
CA GLN A 36 -1.13 8.77 -7.61
C GLN A 36 0.11 9.25 -8.38
N GLU A 37 1.24 9.39 -7.69
CA GLU A 37 2.50 9.86 -8.28
C GLU A 37 3.06 8.86 -9.28
N LEU A 38 3.09 7.57 -8.93
CA LEU A 38 3.53 6.50 -9.83
C LEU A 38 2.65 6.35 -11.07
N ALA A 39 1.35 6.57 -10.91
CA ALA A 39 0.43 6.54 -12.04
C ALA A 39 0.41 7.85 -12.82
N GLY A 40 0.91 8.97 -12.27
CA GLY A 40 0.79 10.30 -12.87
C GLY A 40 -0.66 10.80 -12.96
N HIS A 41 -1.47 10.59 -11.92
CA HIS A 41 -2.83 11.14 -11.86
C HIS A 41 -2.81 12.60 -11.39
N GLY A 42 -3.42 13.50 -12.17
CA GLY A 42 -3.58 14.91 -11.78
C GLY A 42 -4.52 15.12 -10.58
N ASN A 43 -5.39 14.16 -10.29
CA ASN A 43 -6.32 14.21 -9.17
C ASN A 43 -6.25 12.92 -8.33
N LEU A 44 -6.16 13.07 -7.01
CA LEU A 44 -6.18 11.96 -6.05
C LEU A 44 -7.48 11.16 -6.12
N GLN A 45 -8.60 11.80 -6.45
CA GLN A 45 -9.91 11.14 -6.60
C GLN A 45 -9.88 10.01 -7.65
N THR A 46 -9.08 10.15 -8.70
CA THR A 46 -8.87 9.08 -9.69
C THR A 46 -8.18 7.86 -9.08
N THR A 47 -7.25 8.08 -8.14
CA THR A 47 -6.54 7.02 -7.44
C THR A 47 -7.38 6.36 -6.34
N GLN A 48 -8.24 7.13 -5.66
CA GLN A 48 -9.13 6.61 -4.61
C GLN A 48 -10.05 5.49 -5.11
N ARG A 49 -10.36 5.47 -6.42
CA ARG A 49 -11.13 4.38 -7.06
C ARG A 49 -10.49 2.99 -6.86
N TYR A 50 -9.18 2.90 -6.62
CA TYR A 50 -8.50 1.62 -6.40
C TYR A 50 -8.38 1.23 -4.91
N MET A 51 -8.59 2.18 -4.00
CA MET A 51 -8.32 2.00 -2.57
C MET A 51 -9.36 1.13 -1.86
N HIS A 52 -10.54 0.93 -2.45
CA HIS A 52 -11.53 -0.01 -1.91
C HIS A 52 -11.00 -1.46 -1.85
N SER A 53 -9.98 -1.81 -2.63
CA SER A 53 -9.39 -3.15 -2.68
C SER A 53 -8.36 -3.40 -1.58
N SER A 54 -8.22 -2.50 -0.59
CA SER A 54 -7.18 -2.55 0.44
C SER A 54 -7.74 -2.88 1.83
N PRO A 55 -8.16 -4.13 2.13
CA PRO A 55 -8.53 -4.52 3.49
C PRO A 55 -7.37 -4.32 4.48
N ALA A 56 -6.13 -4.53 4.02
CA ALA A 56 -4.93 -4.41 4.82
C ALA A 56 -4.50 -2.95 5.13
N ALA A 57 -5.19 -1.92 4.61
CA ALA A 57 -4.87 -0.53 4.96
C ALA A 57 -5.42 -0.18 6.35
N LEU A 58 -6.64 -0.62 6.67
CA LEU A 58 -7.27 -0.37 7.96
C LEU A 58 -6.54 -1.11 9.08
N GLU A 59 -6.22 -2.39 8.87
CA GLU A 59 -5.46 -3.19 9.83
C GLU A 59 -4.07 -2.59 10.13
N ARG A 60 -3.35 -2.13 9.10
CA ARG A 60 -2.07 -1.43 9.31
C ARG A 60 -2.22 -0.10 10.03
N ALA A 61 -3.28 0.66 9.75
CA ALA A 61 -3.53 1.91 10.44
C ALA A 61 -3.76 1.69 11.95
N ILE A 62 -4.48 0.62 12.31
CA ILE A 62 -4.67 0.21 13.72
C ILE A 62 -3.34 -0.23 14.33
N LYS A 63 -2.57 -1.05 13.62
CA LYS A 63 -1.26 -1.55 14.08
C LYS A 63 -0.24 -0.43 14.38
N LEU A 64 -0.36 0.74 13.76
CA LEU A 64 0.52 1.88 14.07
C LEU A 64 0.35 2.37 15.52
N LEU A 65 -0.81 2.14 16.14
CA LEU A 65 -1.06 2.48 17.55
C LEU A 65 -0.47 1.42 18.50
N GLU A 66 -0.28 0.19 18.03
CA GLU A 66 0.28 -0.92 18.81
C GLU A 66 1.81 -0.90 18.85
N LEU A 67 2.45 -0.17 17.93
CA LEU A 67 3.90 -0.02 17.91
C LEU A 67 4.36 0.99 18.98
N PRO A 68 5.41 0.70 19.75
CA PRO A 68 5.95 1.65 20.70
C PRO A 68 6.38 2.91 19.95
N SER A 69 5.93 4.06 20.46
CA SER A 69 6.30 5.37 19.91
C SER A 69 7.81 5.45 19.74
N PRO A 70 8.34 5.93 18.58
CA PRO A 70 9.78 6.02 18.31
C PRO A 70 10.54 7.01 19.22
N GLY A 71 9.95 7.44 20.33
CA GLY A 71 10.58 8.24 21.39
C GLY A 71 10.33 7.74 22.81
N SER A 72 9.76 6.55 23.01
CA SER A 72 9.66 5.98 24.36
C SER A 72 11.01 5.35 24.75
N PRO A 73 11.68 5.78 25.83
CA PRO A 73 12.93 5.18 26.26
C PRO A 73 12.66 3.72 26.64
N VAL A 74 13.18 2.80 25.82
CA VAL A 74 13.19 1.38 26.17
C VAL A 74 14.18 1.18 27.32
N GLY A 75 13.66 0.69 28.46
CA GLY A 75 14.44 0.04 29.51
C GLY A 75 15.13 0.95 30.53
N SER A 76 14.40 1.39 31.56
CA SER A 76 14.99 1.52 32.90
C SER A 76 14.57 0.30 33.72
N GLY A 77 15.50 -0.65 33.82
CA GLY A 77 15.70 -1.58 34.93
C GLY A 77 14.51 -2.37 35.48
N ASP A 78 14.38 -3.62 35.03
CA ASP A 78 13.96 -4.70 35.93
C ASP A 78 15.11 -4.95 36.93
N MET A 79 15.15 -4.13 37.98
CA MET A 79 15.84 -4.44 39.24
C MET A 79 14.77 -4.38 40.34
N VAL A 80 14.03 -5.48 40.49
CA VAL A 80 13.39 -5.80 41.77
C VAL A 80 13.88 -7.16 42.23
N GLU A 81 14.79 -7.06 43.19
CA GLU A 81 15.26 -8.05 44.14
C GLU A 81 14.07 -8.71 44.86
N THR A 82 14.11 -10.02 45.10
CA THR A 82 13.83 -10.71 46.39
C THR A 82 13.88 -12.22 46.17
N VAL A 83 15.02 -12.84 46.52
CA VAL A 83 15.08 -14.19 47.10
C VAL A 83 16.11 -14.18 48.23
#